data_AF-A0A7C1Y6T9-F1
#
_entry.id   AF-A0A7C1Y6T9-F1
#
_cell.length_a   1.000
_cell.length_b   1.000
_cell.length_c   1.000
_cell.angle_alpha   90.00
_cell.angle_beta   90.00
_cell.angle_gamma   90.00
#
_symmetry.space_group_name_H-M   'P 1'
#
loop_
_entity.id
_entity.type
_entity.pdbx_description
1 polymer ?
#
loop_
_entity_poly.entity_id
_entity_poly.type
_entity_poly.pdbx_seq_one_letter_code
_entity_poly.pdbx_strand_id
1 'polypeptide(L)'
;MAVTIYYKDDAPIDALKGKKVAVIGYGSQGHAHSLNLRDSGIEVAVAELEGTDNYKLAVEHGLTPTDIKGACDGATLIIVTLPD
;
A
#
# COMPACT_ATOMS: atom_id res chain seq x y z
N MET A 1 -2.64 -34.47 3.83
CA MET A 1 -2.21 -33.63 2.69
C MET A 1 -0.94 -32.90 3.11
N ALA A 2 0.09 -32.89 2.27
CA ALA A 2 1.25 -32.03 2.50
C ALA A 2 0.87 -30.58 2.16
N VAL A 3 1.25 -29.64 3.02
CA VAL A 3 1.02 -28.20 2.80
C VAL A 3 2.23 -27.63 2.06
N THR A 4 1.99 -26.77 1.07
CA THR A 4 3.05 -26.02 0.40
C THR A 4 3.33 -24.74 1.18
N ILE A 5 4.60 -24.49 1.52
CA ILE A 5 5.05 -23.28 2.19
C ILE A 5 5.83 -22.45 1.18
N TYR A 6 5.46 -21.19 1.01
CA TYR A 6 6.11 -20.27 0.08
C TYR A 6 7.14 -19.41 0.81
N TYR A 7 8.27 -19.20 0.15
CA TYR A 7 9.36 -18.35 0.62
C TYR A 7 9.61 -17.23 -0.40
N LYS A 8 10.63 -16.40 -0.13
CA LYS A 8 10.99 -15.24 -0.96
C LYS A 8 11.18 -15.59 -2.44
N ASP A 9 11.83 -16.71 -2.72
CA ASP A 9 12.17 -17.10 -4.09
C ASP A 9 10.95 -17.59 -4.87
N ASP A 10 9.87 -17.98 -4.18
CA ASP A 10 8.59 -18.36 -4.80
C ASP A 10 7.68 -17.15 -5.10
N ALA A 11 8.01 -15.96 -4.56
CA ALA A 11 7.19 -14.75 -4.64
C ALA A 11 8.01 -13.54 -5.13
N PRO A 12 8.49 -13.55 -6.38
CA PRO A 12 9.24 -12.42 -6.94
C PRO A 12 8.34 -11.18 -7.08
N ILE A 13 8.86 -10.02 -6.66
CA ILE A 13 8.14 -8.73 -6.71
C ILE A 13 8.02 -8.14 -8.13
N ASP A 14 8.63 -8.79 -9.12
CA ASP A 14 8.79 -8.29 -10.50
C ASP A 14 7.45 -7.93 -11.16
N ALA A 15 6.37 -8.61 -10.80
CA ALA A 15 5.03 -8.32 -11.32
C ALA A 15 4.51 -6.91 -10.95
N LEU A 16 5.07 -6.29 -9.92
CA LEU A 16 4.70 -4.96 -9.42
C LEU A 16 5.75 -3.87 -9.75
N LYS A 17 6.94 -4.24 -10.24
CA LYS A 17 7.97 -3.26 -10.60
C LYS A 17 7.49 -2.31 -11.70
N GLY A 18 7.69 -1.01 -11.49
CA GLY A 18 7.25 0.04 -12.41
C GLY A 18 5.73 0.21 -12.49
N LYS A 19 4.98 -0.41 -11.57
CA LYS A 19 3.53 -0.23 -11.45
C LYS A 19 3.20 0.49 -10.15
N LYS A 20 2.07 1.18 -10.17
CA LYS A 20 1.50 1.85 -9.01
C LYS A 20 0.59 0.90 -8.23
N VAL A 21 0.73 0.90 -6.90
CA VAL A 21 -0.16 0.22 -5.95
C VAL A 21 -0.90 1.27 -5.14
N ALA A 22 -2.23 1.17 -5.08
CA ALA A 22 -3.07 2.01 -4.24
C ALA A 22 -3.35 1.31 -2.91
N VAL A 23 -3.16 1.99 -1.80
CA VAL A 23 -3.54 1.52 -0.46
C VAL A 23 -4.61 2.45 0.09
N ILE A 24 -5.78 1.90 0.40
CA ILE A 24 -6.93 2.65 0.92
C ILE A 24 -7.02 2.43 2.44
N GLY A 25 -6.88 3.53 3.18
CA GLY A 25 -6.73 3.55 4.62
C GLY A 25 -5.26 3.47 5.06
N TYR A 26 -4.93 4.17 6.14
CA TYR A 26 -3.59 4.20 6.72
C TYR A 26 -3.60 3.84 8.22
N GLY A 27 -4.45 2.87 8.59
CA GLY A 27 -4.41 2.21 9.90
C GLY A 27 -3.24 1.23 10.02
N SER A 28 -3.35 0.24 10.91
CA SER A 28 -2.26 -0.74 11.16
C SER A 28 -1.77 -1.46 9.89
N GLN A 29 -2.69 -2.02 9.09
CA GLN A 29 -2.33 -2.73 7.86
C GLN A 29 -1.94 -1.78 6.73
N GLY A 30 -2.67 -0.68 6.55
CA GLY A 30 -2.38 0.32 5.52
C GLY A 30 -0.99 0.93 5.69
N HIS A 31 -0.61 1.26 6.93
CA HIS A 31 0.73 1.71 7.29
C HIS A 31 1.80 0.67 6.94
N ALA A 32 1.66 -0.56 7.43
CA ALA A 32 2.64 -1.62 7.18
C ALA A 32 2.81 -1.93 5.69
N HIS A 33 1.71 -2.08 4.95
CA HIS A 33 1.77 -2.37 3.51
C HIS A 33 2.40 -1.22 2.73
N SER A 34 2.00 0.02 3.02
CA SER A 34 2.49 1.18 2.26
C SER A 34 3.99 1.35 2.39
N LEU A 35 4.53 1.29 3.61
CA LEU A 35 5.96 1.49 3.83
C LEU A 35 6.78 0.29 3.35
N ASN A 36 6.34 -0.95 3.62
CA ASN A 36 7.08 -2.11 3.17
C ASN A 36 7.13 -2.22 1.64
N LEU A 37 6.05 -1.87 0.93
CA LEU A 37 6.03 -1.84 -0.53
C LEU A 37 6.95 -0.74 -1.08
N ARG A 38 6.89 0.48 -0.49
CA ARG A 38 7.77 1.59 -0.87
C ARG A 38 9.24 1.21 -0.67
N ASP A 39 9.58 0.63 0.47
CA ASP A 39 10.95 0.21 0.81
C ASP A 39 11.40 -0.98 -0.06
N SER A 40 10.45 -1.75 -0.62
CA SER A 40 10.69 -2.77 -1.65
C SER A 40 10.83 -2.19 -3.07
N GLY A 41 10.83 -0.87 -3.22
CA GLY A 41 11.00 -0.16 -4.50
C GLY A 41 9.73 -0.10 -5.35
N ILE A 42 8.55 -0.28 -4.75
CA ILE A 42 7.26 -0.20 -5.44
C ILE A 42 6.67 1.21 -5.29
N GLU A 43 6.08 1.73 -6.36
CA GLU A 43 5.35 2.99 -6.30
C GLU A 43 4.04 2.80 -5.54
N VAL A 44 3.87 3.52 -4.45
CA VAL A 44 2.69 3.44 -3.58
C VAL A 44 1.98 4.78 -3.53
N ALA A 45 0.66 4.75 -3.76
CA ALA A 45 -0.23 5.88 -3.45
C ALA A 45 -1.18 5.50 -2.32
N VAL A 46 -1.33 6.38 -1.34
CA VAL A 46 -2.19 6.16 -0.18
C VAL A 46 -3.42 7.04 -0.30
N ALA A 47 -4.60 6.47 -0.05
CA ALA A 47 -5.82 7.24 0.19
C ALA A 47 -6.13 7.24 1.69
N GLU A 48 -6.18 8.42 2.28
CA GLU A 48 -6.58 8.63 3.67
C GLU A 48 -7.31 9.97 3.81
N LEU A 49 -8.27 10.05 4.72
CA LEU A 49 -9.10 11.23 4.91
C LEU A 49 -8.29 12.38 5.51
N GLU A 50 -8.24 13.52 4.81
CA GLU A 50 -7.54 14.72 5.24
C GLU A 50 -8.01 15.19 6.63
N GLY A 51 -7.05 15.62 7.46
CA GLY A 51 -7.30 16.11 8.82
C GLY A 51 -7.35 15.02 9.90
N THR A 52 -7.41 13.75 9.54
CA THR A 52 -7.32 12.64 10.50
C THR A 52 -5.90 12.44 11.04
N ASP A 53 -5.77 11.75 12.17
CA ASP A 53 -4.45 11.44 12.74
C ASP A 53 -3.65 10.48 11.85
N ASN A 54 -4.33 9.54 11.17
CA ASN A 54 -3.69 8.65 10.20
C ASN A 54 -3.18 9.42 8.97
N TYR A 55 -3.90 10.45 8.52
CA TYR A 55 -3.41 11.32 7.44
C TYR A 55 -2.13 12.04 7.85
N LYS A 56 -2.12 12.65 9.05
CA LYS A 56 -0.92 13.32 9.58
C LYS A 56 0.25 12.34 9.69
N LEU A 57 -0.01 11.14 10.21
CA LEU A 57 1.00 10.09 10.34
C LEU A 57 1.56 9.64 8.99
N ALA A 58 0.72 9.52 7.96
CA ALA A 58 1.18 9.20 6.61
C ALA A 58 2.10 10.29 6.05
N VAL A 59 1.74 11.57 6.27
CA VAL A 59 2.58 12.73 5.90
C VAL A 59 3.91 12.73 6.66
N GLU A 60 3.90 12.47 7.97
CA GLU A 60 5.12 12.34 8.79
C GLU A 60 6.05 11.23 8.29
N HIS A 61 5.49 10.14 7.76
CA HIS A 61 6.25 9.06 7.14
C HIS A 61 6.71 9.36 5.69
N GLY A 62 6.51 10.59 5.21
CA GLY A 62 6.96 11.04 3.90
C GLY A 62 6.07 10.58 2.74
N LEU A 63 4.82 10.22 3.01
CA LEU A 63 3.82 9.94 1.98
C LEU A 63 3.02 11.20 1.67
N THR A 64 2.33 11.22 0.54
CA THR A 64 1.41 12.29 0.15
C THR A 64 0.03 11.68 -0.07
N PRO A 65 -0.79 11.53 0.99
CA PRO A 65 -2.10 10.89 0.85
C PRO A 65 -3.03 11.73 -0.02
N THR A 66 -3.88 11.07 -0.80
CA THR A 66 -4.88 11.71 -1.68
C THR A 66 -6.29 11.19 -1.39
N ASP A 67 -7.27 11.63 -2.17
CA ASP A 67 -8.55 10.94 -2.21
C ASP A 67 -8.43 9.54 -2.87
N ILE A 68 -9.47 8.72 -2.70
CA ILE A 68 -9.51 7.35 -3.26
C ILE A 68 -9.36 7.38 -4.78
N LYS A 69 -9.96 8.37 -5.45
CA LYS A 69 -9.91 8.47 -6.91
C LYS A 69 -8.47 8.68 -7.40
N GLY A 70 -7.73 9.61 -6.80
CA GLY A 70 -6.33 9.90 -7.14
C GLY A 70 -5.38 8.76 -6.79
N ALA A 71 -5.62 8.06 -5.68
CA ALA A 71 -4.82 6.89 -5.33
C ALA A 71 -5.02 5.76 -6.34
N CYS A 72 -6.26 5.48 -6.73
CA CYS A 72 -6.61 4.42 -7.68
C CYS A 72 -6.27 4.75 -9.14
N ASP A 73 -6.07 6.02 -9.50
CA ASP A 73 -5.76 6.41 -10.88
C ASP A 73 -4.42 5.77 -11.33
N GLY A 74 -4.48 4.98 -12.41
CA GLY A 74 -3.34 4.22 -12.93
C GLY A 74 -2.83 3.08 -12.03
N ALA A 75 -3.49 2.78 -10.91
CA ALA A 75 -3.09 1.71 -10.02
C ALA A 75 -3.42 0.33 -10.62
N THR A 76 -2.47 -0.60 -10.52
CA THR A 76 -2.64 -1.97 -11.02
C THR A 76 -3.04 -2.97 -9.93
N LEU A 77 -2.86 -2.57 -8.67
CA LEU A 77 -3.28 -3.29 -7.48
C LEU A 77 -3.88 -2.27 -6.51
N ILE A 78 -5.04 -2.60 -5.96
CA ILE A 78 -5.72 -1.81 -4.93
C ILE A 78 -5.83 -2.68 -3.69
N ILE A 79 -5.29 -2.20 -2.57
CA ILE A 79 -5.33 -2.86 -1.27
C ILE A 79 -6.26 -2.05 -0.38
N VAL A 80 -7.39 -2.64 0.03
CA VAL A 80 -8.35 -2.00 0.92
C VAL A 80 -8.05 -2.44 2.35
N THR A 81 -7.74 -1.49 3.22
CA THR A 81 -7.39 -1.73 4.63
C THR A 81 -8.26 -0.94 5.61
N LEU A 82 -9.44 -0.53 5.13
CA LEU A 82 -10.51 0.00 5.98
C LEU A 82 -11.10 -1.14 6.83
N PRO A 83 -11.77 -0.82 7.96
CA PRO A 83 -12.53 -1.82 8.72
C PRO A 83 -13.58 -2.53 7.84
N ASP A 84 -13.82 -3.82 8.11
CA ASP A 84 -14.85 -4.63 7.48
C ASP A 84 -16.28 -4.14 7.78
#